data_AF-A0A9E4EHM5-F1
#
_entry.id   AF-A0A9E4EHM5-F1
#
_cell.length_a   1.000
_cell.length_b   1.000
_cell.length_c   1.000
_cell.angle_alpha   90.00
_cell.angle_beta   90.00
_cell.angle_gamma   90.00
#
_symmetry.space_group_name_H-M   'P 1'
#
loop_
_entity.id
_entity.type
_entity.pdbx_description
1 polymer ?
#
loop_
_entity_poly.entity_id
_entity_poly.type
_entity_poly.pdbx_seq_one_letter_code
_entity_poly.pdbx_strand_id
1 'polypeptide(L)'
;MPAVAQQTRAGGGESAAHRDTHIAEDLATHFGPECVTQECVDGIRTVWVPKKHVRQVIRYLKYDAPARFELMFDLSAIDERARQNRDGQPASEFTVFYHLMSLSSDDDVRIKVALADGESVD
;
A
#
# COMPACT_ATOMS: atom_id res chain seq x y z
N MET A 1 36.95 31.43 -2.42
CA MET A 1 36.82 30.07 -1.86
C MET A 1 36.46 30.18 -0.38
N PRO A 2 35.18 30.14 0.02
CA PRO A 2 34.82 29.89 1.41
C PRO A 2 34.48 28.40 1.62
N ALA A 3 34.83 27.89 2.80
CA ALA A 3 34.61 26.50 3.20
C ALA A 3 33.12 26.24 3.49
N VAL A 4 32.59 25.13 2.96
CA VAL A 4 31.24 24.63 3.26
C VAL A 4 31.30 23.85 4.56
N ALA A 5 30.66 24.37 5.60
CA ALA A 5 30.45 23.66 6.86
C ALA A 5 29.40 22.56 6.65
N GLN A 6 29.80 21.29 6.81
CA GLN A 6 28.87 20.17 6.89
C GLN A 6 28.18 20.22 8.26
N GLN A 7 26.91 20.58 8.25
CA GLN A 7 26.06 20.49 9.42
C GLN A 7 25.61 19.04 9.60
N THR A 8 26.21 18.35 10.56
CA THR A 8 25.74 17.07 11.10
C THR A 8 24.34 17.26 11.69
N ARG A 9 23.32 16.65 11.07
CA ARG A 9 21.99 16.57 11.68
C ARG A 9 21.98 15.44 12.70
N ALA A 10 22.03 15.84 13.97
CA ALA A 10 21.66 15.02 15.10
C ALA A 10 20.21 14.53 14.94
N GLY A 11 19.96 13.30 15.39
CA GLY A 11 18.66 12.64 15.31
C GLY A 11 17.54 13.45 15.95
N GLY A 12 16.44 13.54 15.22
CA GLY A 12 15.13 13.98 15.71
C GLY A 12 14.12 12.90 15.34
N GLY A 13 14.06 11.85 16.15
CA GLY A 13 12.97 10.88 16.11
C GLY A 13 11.72 11.52 16.68
N GLU A 14 11.02 12.32 15.88
CA GLU A 14 9.72 12.91 16.27
C GLU A 14 8.91 13.46 15.08
N SER A 15 9.16 12.98 13.86
CA SER A 15 8.44 13.46 12.66
C SER A 15 7.97 12.34 11.72
N ALA A 16 7.59 11.19 12.29
CA ALA A 16 6.95 10.09 11.56
C ALA A 16 5.44 9.97 11.83
N ALA A 17 4.92 10.73 12.81
CA ALA A 17 3.60 10.49 13.42
C ALA A 17 2.42 11.24 12.76
N HIS A 18 2.59 11.88 11.60
CA HIS A 18 1.49 12.61 10.96
C HIS A 18 1.52 12.62 9.42
N ARG A 19 1.86 11.49 8.79
CA ARG A 19 1.77 11.34 7.32
C ARG A 19 0.59 10.44 6.97
N ASP A 20 -0.56 11.08 6.79
CA ASP A 20 -1.85 10.55 6.33
C ASP A 20 -2.22 9.13 6.80
N THR A 21 -2.73 9.06 8.04
CA THR A 21 -3.16 7.83 8.74
C THR A 21 -4.42 7.18 8.16
N HIS A 22 -4.97 7.68 7.04
CA HIS A 22 -6.33 7.34 6.61
C HIS A 22 -6.41 6.77 5.19
N ILE A 23 -5.33 6.24 4.61
CA ILE A 23 -5.37 5.70 3.23
C ILE A 23 -6.44 4.62 3.06
N ALA A 24 -6.67 3.76 4.05
CA ALA A 24 -7.73 2.77 3.97
C ALA A 24 -9.13 3.39 4.08
N GLU A 25 -9.32 4.42 4.90
CA GLU A 25 -10.60 5.13 5.02
C GLU A 25 -10.90 5.95 3.77
N ASP A 26 -9.88 6.57 3.17
CA ASP A 26 -9.96 7.27 1.89
C ASP A 26 -10.36 6.30 0.78
N LEU A 27 -9.65 5.17 0.67
CA LEU A 27 -10.01 4.11 -0.28
C LEU A 27 -11.40 3.55 0.01
N ALA A 28 -11.80 3.40 1.27
CA ALA A 28 -13.14 2.94 1.63
C ALA A 28 -14.23 3.95 1.22
N THR A 29 -13.95 5.24 1.33
CA THR A 29 -14.84 6.33 0.92
C THR A 29 -15.04 6.33 -0.60
N HIS A 30 -13.98 6.07 -1.37
CA HIS A 30 -14.00 6.11 -2.83
C HIS A 30 -14.41 4.80 -3.50
N PHE A 31 -14.07 3.65 -2.91
CA PHE A 31 -14.18 2.33 -3.55
C PHE A 31 -14.97 1.29 -2.74
N GLY A 32 -15.51 1.69 -1.58
CA GLY A 32 -16.41 0.87 -0.76
C GLY A 32 -15.77 0.34 0.53
N PRO A 33 -16.60 0.05 1.54
CA PRO A 33 -16.15 -0.34 2.89
C PRO A 33 -15.38 -1.66 2.94
N GLU A 34 -15.38 -2.43 1.84
CA GLU A 34 -14.55 -3.62 1.70
C GLU A 34 -13.05 -3.32 1.64
N CYS A 35 -12.65 -2.04 1.49
CA CYS A 35 -11.26 -1.63 1.60
C CYS A 35 -10.81 -1.65 3.07
N VAL A 36 -10.04 -2.67 3.46
CA VAL A 36 -9.68 -2.91 4.87
C VAL A 36 -8.17 -3.02 5.08
N THR A 37 -7.68 -2.49 6.19
CA THR A 37 -6.26 -2.57 6.56
C THR A 37 -5.86 -3.97 6.99
N GLN A 38 -4.64 -4.36 6.65
CA GLN A 38 -3.94 -5.49 7.24
C GLN A 38 -2.69 -4.99 7.97
N GLU A 39 -2.55 -5.35 9.25
CA GLU A 39 -1.30 -5.16 9.97
C GLU A 39 -0.22 -6.10 9.45
N CYS A 40 0.94 -5.54 9.12
CA CYS A 40 2.13 -6.26 8.67
C CYS A 40 3.33 -5.85 9.53
N VAL A 41 4.20 -6.82 9.82
CA VAL A 41 5.39 -6.59 10.67
C VAL A 41 6.46 -5.70 10.05
N ASP A 42 6.38 -5.45 8.74
CA ASP A 42 7.32 -4.61 7.99
C ASP A 42 7.00 -3.11 8.08
N GLY A 43 5.87 -2.74 8.68
CA GLY A 43 5.44 -1.35 8.83
C GLY A 43 4.88 -0.73 7.54
N ILE A 44 4.78 -1.48 6.44
CA ILE A 44 4.18 -0.96 5.20
C ILE A 44 2.66 -1.05 5.32
N ARG A 45 2.00 0.10 5.18
CA ARG A 45 0.53 0.18 5.19
C ARG A 45 -0.03 -0.71 4.09
N THR A 46 -0.74 -1.75 4.50
CA THR A 46 -1.29 -2.77 3.60
C THR A 46 -2.81 -2.69 3.60
N VAL A 47 -3.43 -2.56 2.43
CA VAL A 47 -4.88 -2.44 2.27
C VAL A 47 -5.37 -3.54 1.32
N TRP A 48 -6.35 -4.31 1.76
CA TRP A 48 -7.11 -5.21 0.90
C TRP A 48 -8.14 -4.43 0.11
N VAL A 49 -8.22 -4.66 -1.20
CA VAL A 49 -9.12 -3.96 -2.10
C VAL A 49 -9.91 -4.98 -2.93
N PRO A 50 -11.21 -4.77 -3.18
CA PRO A 50 -11.99 -5.61 -4.08
C PRO A 50 -11.37 -5.67 -5.47
N LYS A 51 -11.27 -6.87 -6.07
CA LYS A 51 -10.68 -7.05 -7.41
C LYS A 51 -11.28 -6.13 -8.48
N LYS A 52 -12.59 -5.87 -8.41
CA LYS A 52 -13.35 -4.96 -9.30
C LYS A 52 -12.88 -3.50 -9.28
N HIS A 53 -12.12 -3.11 -8.26
CA HIS A 53 -11.70 -1.72 -8.04
C HIS A 53 -10.18 -1.52 -8.16
N VAL A 54 -9.38 -2.60 -8.29
CA VAL A 54 -7.92 -2.47 -8.19
C VAL A 54 -7.33 -1.50 -9.21
N ARG A 55 -7.75 -1.56 -10.48
CA ARG A 55 -7.23 -0.64 -11.50
C ARG A 55 -7.60 0.81 -11.21
N GLN A 56 -8.81 1.06 -10.73
CA GLN A 56 -9.25 2.40 -10.34
C GLN A 56 -8.49 2.88 -9.11
N VAL A 57 -8.22 2.01 -8.12
CA VAL A 57 -7.40 2.32 -6.95
C VAL A 57 -5.98 2.71 -7.36
N ILE A 58 -5.30 1.89 -8.17
CA ILE A 58 -3.93 2.19 -8.62
C ILE A 58 -3.90 3.51 -9.40
N ARG A 59 -4.90 3.78 -10.25
CA ARG A 59 -5.01 5.05 -10.97
C ARG A 59 -5.20 6.23 -10.01
N TYR A 60 -6.10 6.11 -9.05
CA TYR A 60 -6.38 7.13 -8.05
C TYR A 60 -5.14 7.46 -7.23
N LEU A 61 -4.46 6.45 -6.67
CA LEU A 61 -3.23 6.61 -5.89
C LEU A 61 -2.10 7.28 -6.70
N LYS A 62 -2.07 7.08 -8.02
CA LYS A 62 -1.08 7.71 -8.89
C LYS A 62 -1.40 9.18 -9.22
N TYR A 63 -2.67 9.51 -9.44
CA TYR A 63 -3.06 10.77 -10.08
C TYR A 63 -3.92 11.71 -9.24
N ASP A 64 -4.76 11.16 -8.38
CA ASP A 64 -5.90 11.88 -7.80
C ASP A 64 -5.84 11.95 -6.26
N ALA A 65 -5.20 10.98 -5.62
CA ALA A 65 -5.00 10.94 -4.18
C ALA A 65 -4.15 12.14 -3.68
N PRO A 66 -4.38 12.63 -2.44
CA PRO A 66 -3.58 13.70 -1.85
C PRO A 66 -2.08 13.40 -1.85
N ALA A 67 -1.72 12.19 -1.42
CA ALA A 67 -0.39 11.62 -1.57
C ALA A 67 -0.30 10.87 -2.90
N ARG A 68 0.66 11.25 -3.75
CA ARG A 68 0.89 10.60 -5.05
C ARG A 68 1.88 9.47 -4.88
N PHE A 69 1.55 8.29 -5.38
CA PHE A 69 2.44 7.13 -5.42
C PHE A 69 2.97 6.97 -6.84
N GLU A 70 4.14 7.56 -7.11
CA GLU A 70 4.67 7.71 -8.47
C GLU A 70 5.31 6.43 -9.03
N LEU A 71 5.78 5.53 -8.15
CA LEU A 71 6.52 4.34 -8.53
C LEU A 71 5.78 3.05 -8.15
N MET A 72 5.56 2.16 -9.12
CA MET A 72 5.20 0.77 -8.85
C MET A 72 6.48 -0.01 -8.61
N PHE A 73 6.82 -0.22 -7.35
CA PHE A 73 8.07 -0.86 -6.93
C PHE A 73 8.06 -2.36 -7.20
N ASP A 74 6.95 -3.02 -6.88
CA ASP A 74 6.78 -4.46 -7.11
C ASP A 74 5.31 -4.79 -7.44
N LEU A 75 5.15 -5.81 -8.29
CA LEU A 75 3.89 -6.48 -8.58
C LEU A 75 4.13 -7.98 -8.54
N SER A 76 3.61 -8.62 -7.51
CA SER A 76 3.86 -10.01 -7.21
C SER A 76 2.57 -10.74 -6.82
N ALA A 77 2.61 -12.07 -6.93
CA ALA A 77 1.51 -12.94 -6.53
C ALA A 77 1.99 -13.99 -5.53
N ILE A 78 1.11 -14.36 -4.60
CA ILE A 78 1.32 -15.39 -3.57
C ILE A 78 0.32 -16.50 -3.85
N ASP A 79 0.79 -17.74 -3.92
CA ASP A 79 -0.07 -18.93 -3.87
C ASP A 79 -0.43 -19.21 -2.41
N GLU A 80 -1.71 -19.08 -2.09
CA GLU A 80 -2.22 -19.17 -0.72
C GLU A 80 -2.82 -20.55 -0.41
N ARG A 81 -2.91 -21.47 -1.38
CA ARG A 81 -3.64 -22.75 -1.26
C ARG A 81 -3.11 -23.66 -0.14
N ALA A 82 -1.81 -23.63 0.11
CA ALA A 82 -1.16 -24.41 1.15
C ALA A 82 -0.89 -23.62 2.44
N ARG A 83 -1.28 -22.34 2.50
CA ARG A 83 -0.93 -21.47 3.63
C ARG A 83 -1.91 -21.66 4.79
N GLN A 84 -1.36 -22.03 5.94
CA GLN A 84 -2.14 -22.31 7.15
C GLN A 84 -2.49 -21.07 7.97
N ASN A 85 -1.60 -20.08 8.04
CA ASN A 85 -1.78 -18.90 8.91
C ASN A 85 -2.30 -17.71 8.10
N ARG A 86 -3.62 -17.48 8.18
CA ARG A 86 -4.34 -16.47 7.38
C ARG A 86 -5.44 -15.74 8.15
N ASP A 87 -5.41 -15.78 9.48
CA ASP A 87 -6.42 -15.13 10.31
C ASP A 87 -6.59 -13.65 9.92
N GLY A 88 -7.84 -13.23 9.74
CA GLY A 88 -8.20 -11.87 9.34
C GLY A 88 -7.98 -11.52 7.86
N GLN A 89 -7.44 -12.44 7.04
CA GLN A 89 -7.30 -12.22 5.60
C GLN A 89 -8.56 -12.68 4.85
N PRO A 90 -8.91 -12.06 3.71
CA PRO A 90 -9.98 -12.57 2.86
C PRO A 90 -9.68 -13.99 2.37
N ALA A 91 -10.73 -14.76 2.10
CA ALA A 91 -10.60 -16.05 1.43
C ALA A 91 -10.02 -15.84 0.02
N SER A 92 -8.95 -16.57 -0.30
CA SER A 92 -8.33 -16.54 -1.63
C SER A 92 -7.50 -17.79 -1.86
N GLU A 93 -7.37 -18.20 -3.12
CA GLU A 93 -6.38 -19.20 -3.54
C GLU A 93 -5.08 -18.52 -3.97
N PHE A 94 -5.18 -17.28 -4.45
CA PHE A 94 -4.06 -16.43 -4.80
C PHE A 94 -4.24 -15.03 -4.21
N THR A 95 -3.15 -14.41 -3.78
CA THR A 95 -3.11 -12.98 -3.45
C THR A 95 -2.21 -12.27 -4.44
N VAL A 96 -2.73 -11.29 -5.16
CA VAL A 96 -1.90 -10.35 -5.93
C VAL A 96 -1.66 -9.12 -5.08
N PHE A 97 -0.44 -8.60 -5.06
CA PHE A 97 -0.17 -7.34 -4.40
C PHE A 97 0.65 -6.37 -5.26
N TYR A 98 0.37 -5.09 -5.06
CA TYR A 98 1.05 -3.96 -5.68
C TYR A 98 1.74 -3.19 -4.57
N HIS A 99 3.06 -3.09 -4.63
CA HIS A 99 3.82 -2.21 -3.75
C HIS A 99 4.08 -0.89 -4.47
N LEU A 100 3.50 0.20 -3.97
CA LEU A 100 3.63 1.53 -4.54
C LEU A 100 4.39 2.44 -3.57
N MET A 101 5.25 3.28 -4.14
CA MET A 101 6.06 4.24 -3.38
C MET A 101 5.75 5.67 -3.83
N SER A 102 5.63 6.56 -2.85
CA SER A 102 5.61 8.01 -3.00
C SER A 102 7.03 8.54 -2.87
N LEU A 103 7.62 8.93 -4.00
CA LEU A 103 8.95 9.54 -4.04
C LEU A 103 8.92 10.98 -3.52
N SER A 104 7.78 11.65 -3.66
CA SER A 104 7.60 13.03 -3.22
C SER A 104 7.36 13.16 -1.71
N SER A 105 6.69 12.16 -1.12
CA SER A 105 6.26 12.20 0.29
C SER A 105 7.03 11.23 1.19
N ASP A 106 7.95 10.43 0.62
CA ASP A 106 8.73 9.41 1.32
C ASP A 106 7.81 8.48 2.11
N ASP A 107 6.93 7.81 1.35
CA ASP A 107 5.81 7.04 1.90
C ASP A 107 5.43 5.87 1.00
N ASP A 108 5.03 4.74 1.57
CA ASP A 108 4.77 3.50 0.85
C ASP A 108 3.37 2.94 1.17
N VAL A 109 2.77 2.25 0.20
CA VAL A 109 1.52 1.51 0.37
C VAL A 109 1.54 0.19 -0.39
N ARG A 110 0.99 -0.86 0.23
CA ARG A 110 0.77 -2.16 -0.39
C ARG A 110 -0.72 -2.42 -0.59
N ILE A 111 -1.14 -2.53 -1.85
CA ILE A 111 -2.52 -2.91 -2.20
C ILE A 111 -2.55 -4.41 -2.44
N LYS A 112 -3.44 -5.12 -1.75
CA LYS A 112 -3.66 -6.57 -1.91
C LYS A 112 -5.03 -6.86 -2.50
N VAL A 113 -5.09 -7.88 -3.35
CA VAL A 113 -6.32 -8.39 -3.96
C VAL A 113 -6.38 -9.89 -3.76
N ALA A 114 -7.50 -10.36 -3.23
CA ALA A 114 -7.84 -11.77 -3.10
C ALA A 114 -8.44 -12.28 -4.42
N LEU A 115 -7.95 -13.42 -4.90
CA LEU A 115 -8.43 -14.10 -6.11
C LEU A 115 -8.69 -15.59 -5.84
N ALA A 116 -9.74 -16.13 -6.44
CA ALA A 116 -9.94 -17.57 -6.60
C ALA A 116 -9.29 -18.09 -7.88
N ASP A 117 -9.17 -19.42 -8.02
CA ASP A 117 -8.66 -20.04 -9.24
C ASP A 117 -9.50 -19.64 -10.46
N GLY A 118 -8.82 -19.32 -11.57
CA GLY A 118 -9.45 -18.84 -12.80
C GLY A 118 -9.93 -17.39 -12.80
N GLU A 119 -9.74 -16.63 -11.71
CA GLU A 119 -10.09 -15.20 -11.68
C GLU A 119 -8.95 -14.29 -12.17
N SER A 120 -9.30 -13.24 -12.91
CA SER A 120 -8.40 -12.16 -13.31
C SER A 120 -8.69 -10.87 -12.56
N VAL A 121 -7.68 -9.99 -12.51
CA VAL A 121 -7.85 -8.57 -12.27
C VAL A 121 -8.04 -7.89 -13.62
N ASP A 122 -9.27 -7.46 -13.89
CA ASP A 122 -9.64 -6.78 -15.14
C ASP A 122 -9.21 -5.32 -15.14
#